data_AF-A0A7R9ZT00-F1
#
_entry.id   AF-A0A7R9ZT00-F1
#
_cell.length_a   1.000
_cell.length_b   1.000
_cell.length_c   1.000
_cell.angle_alpha   90.00
_cell.angle_beta   90.00
_cell.angle_gamma   90.00
#
_symmetry.space_group_name_H-M   'P 1'
#
loop_
_entity.id
_entity.type
_entity.pdbx_description
1 polymer ?
#
loop_
_entity_poly.entity_id
_entity_poly.type
_entity_poly.pdbx_seq_one_letter_code
_entity_poly.pdbx_strand_id
1 'polypeptide(L)'
;GKFNQTVLDEVKEIIELPDRASKYKCDPATVKLDPAVISELREYVTAISQMYRHNSFHCFEHASHVVQSVTKLLSRVVTPDKRIDRVNSGKDNATSNNGESEEWTYQQQDMNKGNNRNSGRTKQLHEYTYGITSDPLTQFACAFSALIHDVDHCGVPNTVLVKEGVGIAIHYKNKSVAEQNSVDLAWELLGHDNFANLRRCICATQSELERFRQLVVNSVMATDIADKDLGALRKARWERAFAEQDDGESDYNRTCSTTDHSDTGRTSD
;
A
#
# COMPACT_ATOMS: atom_id res chain seq x y z
N GLY A 1 -12.04 -22.66 -21.94
CA GLY A 1 -12.47 -21.28 -21.65
C GLY A 1 -12.85 -21.19 -20.20
N LYS A 2 -12.38 -20.16 -19.48
CA LYS A 2 -12.43 -19.99 -18.02
C LYS A 2 -13.85 -19.73 -17.47
N PHE A 3 -14.80 -20.63 -17.69
CA PHE A 3 -16.19 -20.44 -17.23
C PHE A 3 -16.41 -20.73 -15.74
N ASN A 4 -15.37 -21.07 -14.97
CA ASN A 4 -15.49 -21.46 -13.56
C ASN A 4 -14.38 -20.91 -12.65
N GLN A 5 -13.60 -19.95 -13.17
CA GLN A 5 -12.54 -19.28 -12.42
C GLN A 5 -13.12 -18.05 -11.74
N THR A 6 -12.87 -17.92 -10.44
CA THR A 6 -13.29 -16.79 -9.60
C THR A 6 -12.10 -15.85 -9.37
N VAL A 7 -12.36 -14.64 -8.85
CA VAL A 7 -11.30 -13.68 -8.50
C VAL A 7 -10.33 -14.28 -7.47
N LEU A 8 -10.83 -15.05 -6.51
CA LEU A 8 -10.01 -15.72 -5.49
C LEU A 8 -9.02 -16.71 -6.13
N ASP A 9 -9.40 -17.36 -7.23
CA ASP A 9 -8.53 -18.30 -7.97
C ASP A 9 -7.36 -17.58 -8.70
N GLU A 10 -7.36 -16.25 -8.75
CA GLU A 10 -6.29 -15.45 -9.34
C GLU A 10 -5.24 -14.98 -8.32
N VAL A 11 -5.50 -15.11 -7.01
CA VAL A 11 -4.59 -14.65 -5.95
C VAL A 11 -3.27 -15.41 -6.02
N LYS A 12 -2.17 -14.66 -6.16
CA LYS A 12 -0.81 -15.23 -6.11
C LYS A 12 -0.17 -15.11 -4.73
N GLU A 13 0.73 -16.02 -4.41
CA GLU A 13 1.50 -15.95 -3.17
C GLU A 13 2.59 -14.87 -3.24
N ILE A 14 3.26 -14.77 -4.38
CA ILE A 14 4.36 -13.85 -4.63
C ILE A 14 3.99 -12.98 -5.84
N ILE A 15 4.16 -11.66 -5.69
CA ILE A 15 4.08 -10.70 -6.79
C ILE A 15 5.46 -10.11 -6.95
N GLU A 16 6.06 -10.33 -8.12
CA GLU A 16 7.34 -9.74 -8.46
C GLU A 16 7.16 -8.26 -8.80
N LEU A 17 7.92 -7.40 -8.10
CA LEU A 17 8.01 -5.99 -8.40
C LEU A 17 9.20 -5.73 -9.33
N PRO A 18 9.11 -4.76 -10.24
CA PRO A 18 10.19 -4.49 -11.18
C PRO A 18 11.45 -3.97 -10.48
N ASP A 19 12.60 -4.58 -10.76
CA ASP A 19 13.94 -4.28 -10.18
C ASP A 19 14.46 -2.83 -10.39
N ARG A 20 13.78 -2.01 -11.19
CA ARG A 20 14.28 -0.69 -11.59
C ARG A 20 13.28 0.43 -11.30
N ALA A 21 13.55 1.15 -10.20
CA ALA A 21 13.05 2.51 -9.92
C ALA A 21 13.29 3.53 -11.05
N SER A 22 14.19 3.23 -11.99
CA SER A 22 14.80 4.23 -12.87
C SER A 22 13.99 4.62 -14.11
N LYS A 23 12.85 3.96 -14.40
CA LYS A 23 11.97 4.33 -15.52
C LYS A 23 11.02 5.50 -15.21
N TYR A 24 10.73 5.75 -13.93
CA TYR A 24 9.71 6.74 -13.52
C TYR A 24 10.32 8.01 -12.92
N LYS A 25 11.42 8.51 -13.51
CA LYS A 25 12.09 9.77 -13.10
C LYS A 25 11.34 11.03 -13.59
N CYS A 26 10.02 11.04 -13.53
CA CYS A 26 9.25 12.25 -13.79
C CYS A 26 8.79 12.83 -12.45
N ASP A 27 9.00 14.13 -12.25
CA ASP A 27 8.41 14.82 -11.11
C ASP A 27 6.87 14.76 -11.27
N PRO A 28 6.13 14.14 -10.33
CA PRO A 28 4.67 14.03 -10.43
C PRO A 28 3.98 15.39 -10.61
N ALA A 29 4.56 16.47 -10.08
CA ALA A 29 4.02 17.82 -10.22
C ALA A 29 4.08 18.38 -11.65
N THR A 30 4.87 17.75 -12.52
CA THR A 30 5.06 18.17 -13.92
C THR A 30 4.24 17.35 -14.92
N VAL A 31 3.60 16.27 -14.48
CA VAL A 31 2.80 15.39 -15.33
C VAL A 31 1.49 16.09 -15.71
N LYS A 32 1.27 16.25 -17.02
CA LYS A 32 -0.01 16.72 -17.56
C LYS A 32 -0.78 15.54 -18.15
N LEU A 33 -1.96 15.28 -17.59
CA LEU A 33 -2.87 14.26 -18.12
C LEU A 33 -3.74 14.85 -19.24
N ASP A 34 -4.05 14.01 -20.22
CA ASP A 34 -5.00 14.36 -21.28
C ASP A 34 -6.38 14.70 -20.68
N PRO A 35 -7.05 15.78 -21.11
CA PRO A 35 -8.39 16.12 -20.63
C PRO A 35 -9.41 14.98 -20.72
N ALA A 36 -9.32 14.12 -21.75
CA ALA A 36 -10.16 12.93 -21.89
C ALA A 36 -9.91 11.95 -20.73
N VAL A 37 -8.65 11.68 -20.39
CA VAL A 37 -8.29 10.81 -19.24
C VAL A 37 -8.84 11.38 -17.94
N ILE A 38 -8.76 12.70 -17.75
CA ILE A 38 -9.30 13.36 -16.55
C ILE A 38 -10.83 13.22 -16.49
N SER A 39 -11.53 13.37 -17.62
CA SER A 39 -12.98 13.18 -17.70
C SER A 39 -13.36 11.75 -17.35
N GLU A 40 -12.72 10.78 -18.01
CA GLU A 40 -12.97 9.35 -17.80
C GLU A 40 -12.67 8.91 -16.36
N LEU A 41 -11.59 9.43 -15.76
CA LEU A 41 -11.29 9.18 -14.35
C LEU A 41 -12.39 9.70 -13.41
N ARG A 42 -12.89 10.92 -13.66
CA ARG A 42 -13.99 11.50 -12.85
C ARG A 42 -15.27 10.72 -13.01
N GLU A 43 -15.60 10.32 -14.24
CA GLU A 43 -16.77 9.51 -14.54
C GLU A 43 -16.66 8.13 -13.88
N TYR A 44 -15.49 7.50 -13.93
CA TYR A 44 -15.26 6.20 -13.29
C TYR A 44 -15.42 6.29 -11.78
N VAL A 45 -14.78 7.26 -11.11
CA VAL A 45 -14.92 7.46 -9.66
C VAL A 45 -16.37 7.79 -9.28
N THR A 46 -17.07 8.56 -10.11
CA THR A 46 -18.49 8.88 -9.89
C THR A 46 -19.35 7.62 -9.99
N ALA A 47 -19.15 6.79 -11.02
CA ALA A 47 -19.87 5.53 -11.17
C ALA A 47 -19.59 4.58 -9.99
N ILE A 48 -18.32 4.42 -9.59
CA ILE A 48 -17.94 3.64 -8.40
C ILE A 48 -18.65 4.16 -7.16
N SER A 49 -18.68 5.48 -6.93
CA SER A 49 -19.36 6.07 -5.77
C SER A 49 -20.86 5.73 -5.72
N GLN A 50 -21.50 5.62 -6.88
CA GLN A 50 -22.92 5.27 -7.00
C GLN A 50 -23.18 3.77 -6.79
N MET A 51 -22.16 2.94 -6.94
CA MET A 51 -22.24 1.49 -6.69
C MET A 51 -22.05 1.13 -5.21
N TYR A 52 -21.58 2.07 -4.38
CA TYR A 52 -21.59 1.90 -2.93
C TYR A 52 -23.03 2.00 -2.41
N ARG A 53 -23.45 0.98 -1.66
CA ARG A 53 -24.79 0.98 -1.05
C ARG A 53 -24.82 1.92 0.15
N HIS A 54 -26.00 2.47 0.40
CA HIS A 54 -26.23 3.25 1.61
C HIS A 54 -26.32 2.32 2.83
N ASN A 55 -25.24 2.23 3.59
CA ASN A 55 -25.19 1.56 4.88
C ASN A 55 -24.34 2.38 5.86
N SER A 56 -24.37 2.05 7.15
CA SER A 56 -23.79 2.89 8.21
C SER A 56 -22.25 2.86 8.29
N PHE A 57 -21.58 1.98 7.54
CA PHE A 57 -20.12 1.82 7.63
C PHE A 57 -19.46 1.59 6.27
N HIS A 58 -19.80 0.54 5.55
CA HIS A 58 -19.27 0.19 4.22
C HIS A 58 -19.89 1.05 3.11
N CYS A 59 -19.71 2.37 3.21
CA CYS A 59 -20.21 3.38 2.28
C CYS A 59 -19.06 4.07 1.52
N PHE A 60 -19.38 4.96 0.57
CA PHE A 60 -18.36 5.65 -0.22
C PHE A 60 -17.47 6.57 0.63
N GLU A 61 -18.01 7.13 1.72
CA GLU A 61 -17.25 7.92 2.70
C GLU A 61 -16.18 7.06 3.39
N HIS A 62 -16.50 5.81 3.72
CA HIS A 62 -15.52 4.87 4.25
C HIS A 62 -14.41 4.59 3.24
N ALA A 63 -14.76 4.25 2.00
CA ALA A 63 -13.79 4.03 0.93
C ALA A 63 -12.87 5.25 0.73
N SER A 64 -13.45 6.46 0.77
CA SER A 64 -12.70 7.72 0.67
C SER A 64 -11.67 7.88 1.80
N HIS A 65 -12.03 7.54 3.03
CA HIS A 65 -11.09 7.54 4.16
C HIS A 65 -9.99 6.48 4.03
N VAL A 66 -10.31 5.30 3.53
CA VAL A 66 -9.31 4.24 3.27
C VAL A 66 -8.33 4.70 2.19
N VAL A 67 -8.81 5.28 1.09
CA VAL A 67 -7.96 5.86 0.03
C VAL A 67 -7.03 6.92 0.61
N GLN A 68 -7.55 7.88 1.39
CA GLN A 68 -6.72 8.91 2.03
C GLN A 68 -5.66 8.31 2.97
N SER A 69 -6.01 7.25 3.71
CA SER A 69 -5.10 6.58 4.64
C SER A 69 -3.98 5.86 3.88
N VAL A 70 -4.30 5.15 2.79
CA VAL A 70 -3.33 4.49 1.92
C VAL A 70 -2.40 5.52 1.27
N THR A 71 -2.93 6.63 0.73
CA THR A 71 -2.09 7.69 0.14
C THR A 71 -1.14 8.30 1.17
N LYS A 72 -1.61 8.55 2.40
CA LYS A 72 -0.76 9.05 3.49
C LYS A 72 0.32 8.03 3.88
N LEU A 73 -0.05 6.76 4.00
CA LEU A 73 0.89 5.69 4.33
C LEU A 73 1.98 5.60 3.26
N LEU A 74 1.61 5.52 1.98
CA LEU A 74 2.55 5.49 0.87
C LEU A 74 3.47 6.71 0.91
N SER A 75 2.94 7.92 1.12
CA SER A 75 3.77 9.14 1.19
C SER A 75 4.82 9.11 2.30
N ARG A 76 4.50 8.51 3.46
CA ARG A 76 5.42 8.42 4.61
C ARG A 76 6.50 7.37 4.40
N VAL A 77 6.16 6.24 3.79
CA VAL A 77 7.12 5.18 3.47
C VAL A 77 8.15 5.65 2.43
N VAL A 78 7.79 6.61 1.56
CA VAL A 78 8.70 7.21 0.55
C VAL A 78 9.72 8.19 1.16
N THR A 79 9.43 8.77 2.33
CA THR A 79 10.32 9.72 3.00
C THR A 79 11.19 9.01 4.05
N PRO A 80 12.49 8.80 3.80
CA PRO A 80 13.38 8.31 4.85
C PRO A 80 13.45 9.37 5.95
N ASP A 81 13.38 8.93 7.21
CA ASP A 81 13.50 9.80 8.36
C ASP A 81 14.84 10.54 8.32
N LYS A 82 14.80 11.87 8.17
CA LYS A 82 15.98 12.74 8.15
C LYS A 82 16.80 12.66 9.45
N ARG A 83 16.31 11.95 10.48
CA ARG A 83 17.06 11.67 11.72
C ARG A 83 18.26 10.75 11.52
N ILE A 84 18.25 9.83 10.55
CA ILE A 84 19.34 8.85 10.38
C ILE A 84 20.60 9.50 9.79
N ASP A 85 20.47 10.55 8.98
CA ASP A 85 21.61 11.25 8.37
C ASP A 85 22.41 12.13 9.36
N ARG A 86 21.83 12.46 10.52
CA ARG A 86 22.52 13.26 11.56
C ARG A 86 23.55 12.45 12.36
N VAL A 87 23.40 11.13 12.44
CA VAL A 87 24.32 10.29 13.22
C VAL A 87 25.61 9.97 12.45
N ASN A 88 25.56 9.90 11.11
CA ASN A 88 26.73 9.55 10.29
C ASN A 88 27.53 10.75 9.75
N SER A 89 27.08 11.99 9.96
CA SER A 89 27.82 13.20 9.54
C SER A 89 28.54 13.92 10.69
N GLY A 90 28.52 13.36 11.90
CA GLY A 90 29.02 13.98 13.13
C GLY A 90 30.32 13.37 13.66
N LYS A 91 31.35 13.25 12.82
CA LYS A 91 32.74 13.30 13.30
C LYS A 91 33.35 14.53 12.66
N ASP A 92 33.39 15.61 13.42
CA ASP A 92 34.57 16.48 13.61
C ASP A 92 34.15 17.80 14.31
N ASN A 93 34.77 18.04 15.46
CA ASN A 93 34.98 19.32 16.18
C ASN A 93 33.82 20.05 16.91
N ALA A 94 33.75 19.72 18.21
CA ALA A 94 33.88 20.61 19.39
C ALA A 94 32.85 21.72 19.74
N THR A 95 32.66 21.79 21.08
CA THR A 95 32.33 22.94 21.97
C THR A 95 30.86 23.23 22.34
N SER A 96 30.65 23.34 23.66
CA SER A 96 29.44 23.77 24.38
C SER A 96 28.85 25.09 23.91
N ASN A 97 27.52 25.22 23.92
CA ASN A 97 26.79 26.13 24.82
C ASN A 97 25.26 26.09 24.62
N ASN A 98 24.58 26.52 25.68
CA ASN A 98 23.13 26.54 25.96
C ASN A 98 22.32 27.52 25.07
N GLY A 99 21.00 27.32 25.03
CA GLY A 99 20.02 28.42 24.94
C GLY A 99 18.98 28.35 23.81
N GLU A 100 17.74 28.07 24.21
CA GLU A 100 16.43 28.63 23.79
C GLU A 100 16.06 29.01 22.33
N SER A 101 14.79 28.67 22.04
CA SER A 101 13.79 29.34 21.20
C SER A 101 13.65 28.93 19.72
N GLU A 102 12.39 28.74 19.36
CA GLU A 102 11.86 28.36 18.05
C GLU A 102 11.80 29.56 17.11
N GLU A 103 12.31 29.43 15.88
CA GLU A 103 11.89 30.28 14.74
C GLU A 103 12.08 29.52 13.42
N TRP A 104 11.01 29.42 12.62
CA TRP A 104 11.03 28.78 11.30
C TRP A 104 11.37 29.82 10.22
N THR A 105 12.56 29.73 9.62
CA THR A 105 12.88 30.44 8.38
C THR A 105 13.26 29.47 7.27
N TYR A 106 12.45 29.43 6.21
CA TYR A 106 12.81 28.80 4.94
C TYR A 106 13.98 29.58 4.32
N GLN A 107 15.16 28.96 4.23
CA GLN A 107 16.25 29.49 3.42
C GLN A 107 16.59 28.53 2.26
N GLN A 108 16.42 29.10 1.08
CA GLN A 108 16.77 28.58 -0.23
C GLN A 108 18.29 28.63 -0.37
N GLN A 109 18.96 27.48 -0.55
CA GLN A 109 20.40 27.44 -0.84
C GLN A 109 20.71 26.44 -1.98
N ASP A 110 21.03 27.05 -3.11
CA ASP A 110 22.08 26.73 -4.09
C ASP A 110 22.26 25.30 -4.60
N MET A 111 21.77 25.10 -5.83
CA MET A 111 22.12 24.01 -6.73
C MET A 111 23.52 24.24 -7.34
N ASN A 112 24.55 23.52 -6.88
CA ASN A 112 25.59 22.99 -7.78
C ASN A 112 26.56 22.03 -7.06
N LYS A 113 26.27 20.72 -7.02
CA LYS A 113 27.30 19.65 -6.93
C LYS A 113 26.71 18.23 -6.97
N GLY A 114 27.00 17.52 -8.06
CA GLY A 114 27.31 16.09 -8.04
C GLY A 114 26.15 15.10 -8.20
N ASN A 115 25.88 14.75 -9.47
CA ASN A 115 24.97 13.71 -9.97
C ASN A 115 25.14 12.27 -9.38
N ASN A 116 26.05 12.05 -8.43
CA ASN A 116 26.42 10.71 -7.93
C ASN A 116 25.76 10.34 -6.57
N ARG A 117 25.40 11.33 -5.73
CA ARG A 117 24.76 11.06 -4.42
C ARG A 117 23.28 10.68 -4.54
N ASN A 118 22.60 11.20 -5.55
CA ASN A 118 21.17 10.95 -5.76
C ASN A 118 20.91 9.50 -6.19
N SER A 119 21.82 8.90 -6.96
CA SER A 119 21.74 7.51 -7.42
C SER A 119 21.80 6.50 -6.25
N GLY A 120 22.68 6.76 -5.26
CA GLY A 120 22.78 5.95 -4.05
C GLY A 120 21.52 6.03 -3.17
N ARG A 121 20.98 7.24 -2.98
CA ARG A 121 19.77 7.47 -2.17
C ARG A 121 18.51 6.81 -2.76
N THR A 122 18.37 6.82 -4.09
CA THR A 122 17.23 6.16 -4.77
C THR A 122 17.31 4.64 -4.72
N LYS A 123 18.52 4.07 -4.77
CA LYS A 123 18.73 2.62 -4.65
C LYS A 123 18.43 2.15 -3.22
N GLN A 124 18.92 2.91 -2.24
CA GLN A 124 18.67 2.67 -0.82
C GLN A 124 17.16 2.73 -0.49
N LEU A 125 16.43 3.73 -1.00
CA LEU A 125 14.96 3.82 -0.82
C LEU A 125 14.18 2.70 -1.53
N HIS A 126 14.61 2.28 -2.71
CA HIS A 126 14.03 1.12 -3.40
C HIS A 126 14.18 -0.14 -2.55
N GLU A 127 15.35 -0.39 -1.96
CA GLU A 127 15.60 -1.54 -1.10
C GLU A 127 14.81 -1.46 0.22
N TYR A 128 14.80 -0.33 0.92
CA TYR A 128 14.07 -0.17 2.20
C TYR A 128 12.55 -0.24 2.09
N THR A 129 12.00 0.04 0.90
CA THR A 129 10.55 0.03 0.67
C THR A 129 10.11 -1.15 -0.17
N TYR A 130 11.01 -2.15 -0.35
CA TYR A 130 10.80 -3.33 -1.17
C TYR A 130 10.28 -3.00 -2.59
N GLY A 131 10.71 -1.87 -3.16
CA GLY A 131 10.33 -1.44 -4.51
C GLY A 131 8.97 -0.73 -4.63
N ILE A 132 8.13 -0.72 -3.58
CA ILE A 132 6.77 -0.16 -3.60
C ILE A 132 6.79 1.34 -3.91
N THR A 133 7.69 2.09 -3.27
CA THR A 133 7.74 3.55 -3.42
C THR A 133 8.36 4.02 -4.73
N SER A 134 8.98 3.09 -5.45
CA SER A 134 9.65 3.32 -6.74
C SER A 134 8.87 2.83 -7.95
N ASP A 135 7.73 2.15 -7.74
CA ASP A 135 6.84 1.67 -8.79
C ASP A 135 5.47 2.37 -8.72
N PRO A 136 5.23 3.41 -9.56
CA PRO A 136 3.98 4.16 -9.57
C PRO A 136 2.75 3.29 -9.84
N LEU A 137 2.87 2.21 -10.62
CA LEU A 137 1.74 1.32 -10.89
C LEU A 137 1.30 0.59 -9.62
N THR A 138 2.24 0.15 -8.77
CA THR A 138 1.92 -0.46 -7.47
C THR A 138 1.27 0.53 -6.53
N GLN A 139 1.78 1.76 -6.44
CA GLN A 139 1.15 2.81 -5.62
C GLN A 139 -0.27 3.12 -6.08
N PHE A 140 -0.45 3.25 -7.40
CA PHE A 140 -1.77 3.46 -7.98
C PHE A 140 -2.69 2.27 -7.74
N ALA A 141 -2.21 1.03 -7.88
CA ALA A 141 -2.98 -0.18 -7.57
C ALA A 141 -3.45 -0.21 -6.11
N CYS A 142 -2.61 0.15 -5.14
CA CYS A 142 -3.03 0.25 -3.74
C CYS A 142 -4.15 1.29 -3.54
N ALA A 143 -4.01 2.48 -4.14
CA ALA A 143 -5.03 3.52 -4.05
C ALA A 143 -6.34 3.12 -4.76
N PHE A 144 -6.22 2.48 -5.92
CA PHE A 144 -7.35 1.95 -6.68
C PHE A 144 -8.08 0.85 -5.90
N SER A 145 -7.36 -0.12 -5.34
CA SER A 145 -7.94 -1.16 -4.49
C SER A 145 -8.67 -0.57 -3.30
N ALA A 146 -8.11 0.44 -2.63
CA ALA A 146 -8.78 1.13 -1.54
C ALA A 146 -10.10 1.78 -1.97
N LEU A 147 -10.14 2.37 -3.17
CA LEU A 147 -11.35 2.98 -3.74
C LEU A 147 -12.45 1.94 -4.02
N ILE A 148 -12.07 0.73 -4.42
CA ILE A 148 -13.01 -0.28 -4.91
C ILE A 148 -13.25 -1.45 -3.95
N HIS A 149 -12.67 -1.49 -2.75
CA HIS A 149 -12.64 -2.71 -1.93
C HIS A 149 -14.00 -3.16 -1.37
N ASP A 150 -14.96 -2.24 -1.31
CA ASP A 150 -16.27 -2.42 -0.66
C ASP A 150 -17.46 -2.02 -1.58
N VAL A 151 -17.21 -1.98 -2.90
CA VAL A 151 -18.24 -1.73 -3.92
C VAL A 151 -19.36 -2.76 -3.77
N ASP A 152 -20.61 -2.28 -3.82
CA ASP A 152 -21.83 -3.08 -3.64
C ASP A 152 -21.94 -3.83 -2.29
N HIS A 153 -21.15 -3.45 -1.28
CA HIS A 153 -21.19 -4.10 0.03
C HIS A 153 -22.58 -3.94 0.70
N CYS A 154 -23.19 -5.06 1.11
CA CYS A 154 -24.57 -5.11 1.60
C CYS A 154 -24.74 -4.68 3.06
N GLY A 155 -23.64 -4.38 3.76
CA GLY A 155 -23.63 -4.08 5.20
C GLY A 155 -23.80 -5.30 6.11
N VAL A 156 -23.73 -6.50 5.53
CA VAL A 156 -23.78 -7.78 6.25
C VAL A 156 -22.52 -8.59 5.94
N PRO A 157 -22.01 -9.39 6.90
CA PRO A 157 -20.79 -10.17 6.68
C PRO A 157 -21.03 -11.32 5.69
N ASN A 158 -19.94 -11.83 5.10
CA ASN A 158 -19.95 -12.97 4.18
C ASN A 158 -20.70 -14.21 4.72
N THR A 159 -20.67 -14.45 6.03
CA THR A 159 -21.40 -15.56 6.68
C THR A 159 -22.92 -15.45 6.51
N VAL A 160 -23.45 -14.22 6.53
CA VAL A 160 -24.89 -13.97 6.31
C VAL A 160 -25.22 -14.10 4.83
N LEU A 161 -24.40 -13.54 3.92
CA LEU A 161 -24.60 -13.67 2.48
C LEU A 161 -24.67 -15.16 2.06
N VAL A 162 -23.74 -15.97 2.55
CA VAL A 162 -23.72 -17.42 2.28
C VAL A 162 -24.96 -18.12 2.84
N LYS A 163 -25.36 -17.79 4.07
CA LYS A 163 -26.50 -18.43 4.75
C LYS A 163 -27.82 -18.13 4.04
N GLU A 164 -28.02 -16.90 3.61
CA GLU A 164 -29.24 -16.47 2.92
C GLU A 164 -29.31 -16.98 1.47
N GLY A 165 -28.28 -17.67 0.98
CA GLY A 165 -28.30 -18.35 -0.32
C GLY A 165 -28.40 -17.40 -1.50
N VAL A 166 -27.89 -16.17 -1.37
CA VAL A 166 -27.89 -15.21 -2.48
C VAL A 166 -27.14 -15.81 -3.68
N GLY A 167 -27.65 -15.62 -4.90
CA GLY A 167 -27.08 -16.24 -6.11
C GLY A 167 -25.58 -15.96 -6.31
N ILE A 168 -25.12 -14.81 -5.82
CA ILE A 168 -23.71 -14.42 -5.86
C ILE A 168 -22.80 -15.24 -4.93
N ALA A 169 -23.31 -15.74 -3.80
CA ALA A 169 -22.56 -16.61 -2.90
C ALA A 169 -22.26 -17.96 -3.57
N ILE A 170 -23.23 -18.49 -4.34
CA ILE A 170 -23.05 -19.71 -5.14
C ILE A 170 -21.97 -19.50 -6.20
N HIS A 171 -22.02 -18.37 -6.91
CA HIS A 171 -21.03 -18.02 -7.92
C HIS A 171 -19.60 -17.99 -7.34
N TYR A 172 -19.44 -17.37 -6.17
CA TYR A 172 -18.15 -17.29 -5.47
C TYR A 172 -17.83 -18.47 -4.55
N LYS A 173 -18.55 -19.59 -4.70
CA LYS A 173 -18.28 -20.84 -3.96
C LYS A 173 -18.24 -20.61 -2.44
N ASN A 174 -19.07 -19.68 -1.95
CA ASN A 174 -19.21 -19.29 -0.55
C ASN A 174 -17.93 -18.75 0.13
N LYS A 175 -16.94 -18.26 -0.64
CA LYS A 175 -15.70 -17.68 -0.11
C LYS A 175 -15.56 -16.23 -0.52
N SER A 176 -15.17 -15.36 0.41
CA SER A 176 -14.86 -13.93 0.16
C SER A 176 -15.87 -13.25 -0.79
N VAL A 177 -17.17 -13.49 -0.55
CA VAL A 177 -18.24 -13.20 -1.51
C VAL A 177 -18.31 -11.71 -1.82
N ALA A 178 -18.22 -10.86 -0.78
CA ALA A 178 -18.25 -9.41 -0.93
C ALA A 178 -17.01 -8.89 -1.66
N GLU A 179 -15.82 -9.33 -1.28
CA GLU A 179 -14.55 -8.86 -1.84
C GLU A 179 -14.42 -9.24 -3.33
N GLN A 180 -14.83 -10.45 -3.70
CA GLN A 180 -14.81 -10.89 -5.10
C GLN A 180 -15.82 -10.11 -5.95
N ASN A 181 -17.05 -9.91 -5.45
CA ASN A 181 -18.06 -9.09 -6.11
C ASN A 181 -17.53 -7.68 -6.39
N SER A 182 -16.89 -7.09 -5.38
CA SER A 182 -16.32 -5.76 -5.45
C SER A 182 -15.31 -5.61 -6.59
N VAL A 183 -14.41 -6.59 -6.73
CA VAL A 183 -13.42 -6.64 -7.82
C VAL A 183 -14.10 -6.82 -9.16
N ASP A 184 -15.00 -7.79 -9.31
CA ASP A 184 -15.62 -8.08 -10.60
C ASP A 184 -16.42 -6.89 -11.12
N LEU A 185 -17.25 -6.27 -10.29
CA LEU A 185 -18.06 -5.11 -10.64
C LEU A 185 -17.20 -3.91 -11.05
N ALA A 186 -16.17 -3.58 -10.26
CA ALA A 186 -15.29 -2.46 -10.54
C ALA A 186 -14.43 -2.70 -11.80
N TRP A 187 -13.99 -3.95 -12.02
CA TRP A 187 -13.18 -4.32 -13.16
C TRP A 187 -13.98 -4.41 -14.46
N GLU A 188 -15.20 -4.94 -14.41
CA GLU A 188 -16.16 -4.93 -15.52
C GLU A 188 -16.43 -3.49 -15.97
N LEU A 189 -16.77 -2.60 -15.02
CA LEU A 189 -16.97 -1.19 -15.29
C LEU A 189 -15.74 -0.57 -15.95
N LEU A 190 -14.55 -0.82 -15.41
CA LEU A 190 -13.30 -0.27 -15.96
C LEU A 190 -13.07 -0.77 -17.39
N GLY A 191 -13.61 -1.92 -17.79
CA GLY A 191 -13.50 -2.52 -19.12
C GLY A 191 -14.37 -1.86 -20.20
N HIS A 192 -15.37 -1.06 -19.85
CA HIS A 192 -16.25 -0.40 -20.82
C HIS A 192 -15.51 0.59 -21.74
N ASP A 193 -15.90 0.69 -23.02
CA ASP A 193 -15.18 1.51 -24.02
C ASP A 193 -15.07 3.00 -23.66
N ASN A 194 -15.99 3.53 -22.86
CA ASN A 194 -15.95 4.90 -22.35
C ASN A 194 -14.78 5.17 -21.38
N PHE A 195 -14.06 4.14 -20.92
CA PHE A 195 -12.86 4.29 -20.08
C PHE A 195 -11.57 3.87 -20.82
N ALA A 196 -11.60 3.79 -22.16
CA ALA A 196 -10.47 3.30 -22.93
C ALA A 196 -9.22 4.19 -22.83
N ASN A 197 -9.36 5.52 -22.69
CA ASN A 197 -8.21 6.40 -22.53
C ASN A 197 -7.63 6.30 -21.12
N LEU A 198 -8.49 6.19 -20.10
CA LEU A 198 -8.10 5.93 -18.72
C LEU A 198 -7.32 4.61 -18.62
N ARG A 199 -7.86 3.51 -19.16
CA ARG A 199 -7.18 2.20 -19.17
C ARG A 199 -5.80 2.29 -19.81
N ARG A 200 -5.69 2.91 -20.99
CA ARG A 200 -4.41 3.11 -21.70
C ARG A 200 -3.43 4.01 -20.93
N CYS A 201 -3.94 4.95 -20.14
CA CYS A 201 -3.11 5.80 -19.28
C CYS A 201 -2.57 5.04 -18.05
N ILE A 202 -3.37 4.15 -17.47
CA ILE A 202 -2.95 3.33 -16.33
C ILE A 202 -1.98 2.23 -16.77
N CYS A 203 -2.25 1.58 -17.90
CA CYS A 203 -1.46 0.48 -18.44
C CYS A 203 -1.26 0.67 -19.95
N ALA A 204 -0.01 0.90 -20.38
CA ALA A 204 0.31 1.08 -21.79
C ALA A 204 0.42 -0.27 -22.53
N THR A 205 0.70 -1.34 -21.79
CA THR A 205 0.90 -2.69 -22.34
C THR A 205 -0.02 -3.72 -21.69
N GLN A 206 -0.26 -4.82 -22.40
CA GLN A 206 -1.02 -5.96 -21.87
C GLN A 206 -0.37 -6.56 -20.61
N SER A 207 0.97 -6.61 -20.54
CA SER A 207 1.69 -7.09 -19.37
C SER A 207 1.50 -6.19 -18.14
N GLU A 208 1.46 -4.86 -18.34
CA GLU A 208 1.13 -3.92 -17.24
C GLU A 208 -0.31 -4.08 -16.78
N LEU A 209 -1.26 -4.31 -17.70
CA LEU A 209 -2.66 -4.55 -17.36
C LEU A 209 -2.82 -5.83 -16.52
N GLU A 210 -2.14 -6.91 -16.90
CA GLU A 210 -2.13 -8.17 -16.14
C GLU A 210 -1.50 -7.99 -14.76
N ARG A 211 -0.40 -7.23 -14.67
CA ARG A 211 0.25 -6.90 -13.39
C ARG A 211 -0.63 -6.02 -12.52
N PHE A 212 -1.28 -5.02 -13.10
CA PHE A 212 -2.23 -4.15 -12.41
C PHE A 212 -3.40 -4.97 -11.84
N ARG A 213 -3.98 -5.88 -12.65
CA ARG A 213 -5.02 -6.81 -12.18
C ARG A 213 -4.52 -7.65 -11.01
N GLN A 214 -3.33 -8.23 -11.13
CA GLN A 214 -2.76 -9.06 -10.08
C GLN A 214 -2.61 -8.29 -8.76
N LEU A 215 -2.09 -7.06 -8.81
CA LEU A 215 -1.93 -6.20 -7.64
C LEU A 215 -3.28 -5.86 -7.01
N VAL A 216 -4.28 -5.53 -7.83
CA VAL A 216 -5.62 -5.17 -7.37
C VAL A 216 -6.32 -6.37 -6.71
N VAL A 217 -6.33 -7.52 -7.39
CA VAL A 217 -6.91 -8.76 -6.87
C VAL A 217 -6.27 -9.13 -5.54
N ASN A 218 -4.94 -9.20 -5.47
CA ASN A 218 -4.25 -9.56 -4.24
C ASN A 218 -4.53 -8.58 -3.09
N SER A 219 -4.66 -7.28 -3.39
CA SER A 219 -4.88 -6.25 -2.38
C SER A 219 -6.32 -6.29 -1.84
N VAL A 220 -7.33 -6.40 -2.71
CA VAL A 220 -8.74 -6.46 -2.28
C VAL A 220 -9.05 -7.80 -1.60
N MET A 221 -8.56 -8.92 -2.13
CA MET A 221 -8.77 -10.22 -1.47
C MET A 221 -8.11 -10.30 -0.08
N ALA A 222 -7.12 -9.44 0.20
CA ALA A 222 -6.53 -9.35 1.54
C ALA A 222 -7.39 -8.60 2.55
N THR A 223 -8.50 -7.95 2.15
CA THR A 223 -9.42 -7.25 3.06
C THR A 223 -10.49 -8.18 3.66
N ASP A 224 -10.66 -9.41 3.16
CA ASP A 224 -11.50 -10.42 3.81
C ASP A 224 -10.82 -10.84 5.12
N ILE A 225 -11.16 -10.19 6.21
CA ILE A 225 -10.63 -10.48 7.55
C ILE A 225 -11.37 -11.64 8.25
N ALA A 226 -12.54 -12.05 7.73
CA ALA A 226 -13.41 -13.00 8.39
C ALA A 226 -13.11 -14.46 8.02
N ASP A 227 -12.54 -14.69 6.84
CA ASP A 227 -12.11 -16.03 6.42
C ASP A 227 -10.88 -16.48 7.21
N LYS A 228 -11.06 -17.53 8.02
CA LYS A 228 -10.05 -18.10 8.91
C LYS A 228 -8.89 -18.74 8.14
N ASP A 229 -9.15 -19.36 7.00
CA ASP A 229 -8.12 -20.02 6.19
C ASP A 229 -7.23 -18.95 5.53
N LEU A 230 -7.84 -17.89 4.99
CA LEU A 230 -7.13 -16.71 4.47
C LEU A 230 -6.40 -15.95 5.59
N GLY A 231 -6.98 -15.87 6.79
CA GLY A 231 -6.32 -15.32 7.98
C GLY A 231 -5.05 -16.10 8.36
N ALA A 232 -5.16 -17.42 8.46
CA ALA A 232 -4.02 -18.30 8.76
C ALA A 232 -2.93 -18.20 7.67
N LEU A 233 -3.33 -18.19 6.39
CA LEU A 233 -2.40 -18.06 5.27
C LEU A 233 -1.65 -16.72 5.29
N ARG A 234 -2.34 -15.60 5.58
CA ARG A 234 -1.70 -14.29 5.76
C ARG A 234 -0.71 -14.27 6.91
N LYS A 235 -1.07 -14.87 8.05
CA LYS A 235 -0.19 -14.96 9.23
C LYS A 235 1.07 -15.77 8.91
N ALA A 236 0.92 -16.94 8.27
CA ALA A 236 2.06 -17.75 7.85
C ALA A 236 2.96 -17.03 6.82
N ARG A 237 2.38 -16.25 5.91
CA ARG A 237 3.15 -15.40 4.98
C ARG A 237 3.92 -14.30 5.70
N TRP A 238 3.28 -13.63 6.66
CA TRP A 238 3.92 -12.62 7.49
C TRP A 238 5.11 -13.20 8.25
N GLU A 239 4.90 -14.34 8.91
CA GLU A 239 5.95 -15.07 9.62
C GLU A 239 7.08 -15.46 8.68
N ARG A 240 6.81 -15.92 7.45
CA ARG A 240 7.90 -16.24 6.50
C ARG A 240 8.66 -15.01 5.99
N ALA A 241 7.95 -13.91 5.72
CA ALA A 241 8.53 -12.70 5.16
C ALA A 241 9.38 -11.93 6.17
N PHE A 242 9.04 -12.03 7.46
CA PHE A 242 9.67 -11.28 8.56
C PHE A 242 10.25 -12.16 9.66
N ALA A 243 10.30 -13.48 9.48
CA ALA A 243 11.13 -14.33 10.32
C ALA A 243 12.56 -13.84 10.14
N GLU A 244 13.18 -13.44 11.26
CA GLU A 244 14.60 -13.18 11.32
C GLU A 244 15.29 -14.39 10.71
N GLN A 245 16.01 -14.18 9.61
CA GLN A 245 17.00 -15.15 9.20
C GLN A 245 18.00 -15.14 10.35
N ASP A 246 18.11 -16.26 11.05
CA ASP A 246 19.21 -16.51 11.96
C ASP A 246 20.43 -16.80 11.06
N ASP A 247 20.90 -15.75 10.37
CA ASP A 247 22.21 -15.77 9.75
C ASP A 247 23.18 -15.91 10.92
N GLY A 248 23.70 -17.12 11.12
CA GLY A 248 24.65 -17.46 12.16
C GLY A 248 25.96 -16.69 11.99
N GLU A 249 25.92 -15.38 12.20
CA GLU A 249 27.07 -14.50 12.30
C GLU A 249 27.23 -14.15 13.78
N SER A 250 28.28 -14.75 14.35
CA SER A 250 28.70 -14.67 15.74
C SER A 250 28.48 -13.32 16.41
N ASP A 251 27.89 -13.38 17.60
CA ASP A 251 27.96 -12.43 18.71
C ASP A 251 29.06 -11.35 18.55
N TYR A 252 28.65 -10.13 18.24
CA TYR A 252 29.32 -8.95 18.80
C TYR A 252 28.31 -7.83 19.09
N ASN A 253 27.82 -7.86 20.33
CA ASN A 253 27.34 -6.73 21.12
C ASN A 253 26.25 -5.83 20.54
N ARG A 254 25.00 -6.08 20.97
CA ARG A 254 24.11 -4.98 21.39
C ARG A 254 23.10 -5.43 22.45
N THR A 255 23.56 -5.59 23.69
CA THR A 255 22.66 -5.54 24.85
C THR A 255 22.22 -4.10 25.08
N CYS A 256 20.93 -3.82 24.87
CA CYS A 256 20.28 -2.64 25.43
C CYS A 256 19.72 -3.04 26.78
N SER A 257 20.46 -2.71 27.85
CA SER A 257 20.08 -2.93 29.24
C SER A 257 18.96 -1.96 29.63
N THR A 258 17.75 -2.47 29.82
CA THR A 258 16.72 -1.84 30.64
C THR A 258 17.02 -2.15 32.11
N THR A 259 17.63 -1.21 32.83
CA THR A 259 17.66 -1.24 34.29
C THR A 259 16.37 -0.63 34.84
N ASP A 260 15.42 -1.49 35.18
CA ASP A 260 14.28 -1.16 36.02
C ASP A 260 14.75 -0.76 37.42
N HIS A 261 14.29 0.39 37.90
CA HIS A 261 14.35 0.76 39.30
C HIS A 261 13.23 0.02 40.05
N SER A 262 13.59 -0.96 40.88
CA SER A 262 12.69 -1.45 41.93
C SER A 262 13.31 -1.21 43.31
N ASP A 263 12.61 -0.33 44.01
CA ASP A 263 12.70 0.06 45.41
C ASP A 263 12.51 -1.19 46.30
N THR A 264 13.47 -1.48 47.19
CA THR A 264 13.31 -2.52 48.21
C THR A 264 13.42 -1.91 49.60
N GLY A 265 12.28 -1.94 50.28
CA GLY A 265 12.12 -1.55 51.68
C GLY A 265 13.01 -2.37 52.62
N ARG A 266 13.58 -1.64 53.57
CA ARG A 266 14.46 -2.11 54.63
C ARG A 266 13.63 -2.78 55.74
N THR A 267 13.91 -4.05 56.04
CA THR A 267 13.52 -4.68 57.31
C THR A 267 14.72 -4.81 58.22
N SER A 268 14.56 -4.25 59.43
CA SER A 268 15.07 -4.66 60.75
C SER A 268 16.45 -5.31 60.87
N ASP A 269 17.34 -4.62 61.59
CA ASP A 269 17.71 -4.96 62.98
C ASP A 269 17.94 -3.67 63.79
#